data_AF-A0A3C0HZE7-F1
#
_entry.id   AF-A0A3C0HZE7-F1
#
_cell.length_a   1.000
_cell.length_b   1.000
_cell.length_c   1.000
_cell.angle_alpha   90.00
_cell.angle_beta   90.00
_cell.angle_gamma   90.00
#
_symmetry.space_group_name_H-M   'P 1'
#
loop_
_entity.id
_entity.type
_entity.pdbx_description
1 polymer ?
#
loop_
_entity_poly.entity_id
_entity_poly.type
_entity_poly.pdbx_seq_one_letter_code
_entity_poly.pdbx_strand_id
1 'polypeptide(L)'
;MKNKRYPLSLLTLLLIASPLVFAIPPYMGVSVGKELSFTSPSCLAAAKTVLSSNGFQNIVQYKTNTTLFAAYRNQNPYHYKAMIKCLSEEGVIIVVAVANVPKHAKAKAESLRQQVQQQANINRQVPVVDEEMVFTGEQNETVTNMPSKAMHRLKTLDISKTISEISRDTLLPRNICLTRAEMSLRNSGFYQSLSFDDDSVWGQNEKKYKGTIRCLTASSLVLFQVSGSNELTREKGLNQLEKNF
;
A
#
# COMPACT_ATOMS: atom_id res chain seq x y z
N MET A 1 -48.68 16.72 -42.33
CA MET A 1 -47.52 16.79 -41.41
C MET A 1 -46.46 15.78 -41.86
N LYS A 2 -45.29 16.21 -42.32
CA LYS A 2 -44.23 15.31 -42.86
C LYS A 2 -43.30 14.88 -41.73
N ASN A 3 -43.36 13.60 -41.34
CA ASN A 3 -42.46 13.01 -40.35
C ASN A 3 -41.04 12.89 -40.95
N LYS A 4 -40.13 13.78 -40.53
CA LYS A 4 -38.69 13.66 -40.81
C LYS A 4 -38.12 12.54 -39.92
N ARG A 5 -37.95 11.35 -40.50
CA ARG A 5 -37.19 10.26 -39.89
C ARG A 5 -35.70 10.61 -39.99
N TYR A 6 -35.11 11.05 -38.89
CA TYR A 6 -33.66 11.21 -38.81
C TYR A 6 -33.02 9.81 -38.86
N PRO A 7 -32.04 9.57 -39.75
CA PRO A 7 -31.45 8.25 -39.88
C PRO A 7 -30.64 7.93 -38.62
N LEU A 8 -31.07 6.89 -37.91
CA LEU A 8 -30.39 6.29 -36.74
C LEU A 8 -28.88 6.04 -36.98
N SER A 9 -28.50 5.90 -38.25
CA SER A 9 -27.11 5.76 -38.73
C SER A 9 -26.18 6.93 -38.39
N LEU A 10 -26.68 8.16 -38.21
CA LEU A 10 -25.82 9.30 -37.89
C LEU A 10 -25.39 9.29 -36.41
N LEU A 11 -26.27 8.79 -35.53
CA LEU A 11 -26.03 8.69 -34.10
C LEU A 11 -24.98 7.60 -33.78
N THR A 12 -25.01 6.48 -34.52
CA THR A 12 -24.00 5.42 -34.39
C THR A 12 -22.63 5.87 -34.88
N LEU A 13 -22.54 6.70 -35.94
CA LEU A 13 -21.26 7.24 -36.41
C LEU A 13 -20.60 8.18 -35.38
N LEU A 14 -21.41 8.99 -34.67
CA LEU A 14 -20.93 9.89 -33.61
C LEU A 14 -20.45 9.14 -32.36
N LEU A 15 -21.03 7.97 -32.05
CA LEU A 15 -20.61 7.14 -30.92
C LEU A 15 -19.25 6.44 -31.16
N ILE A 16 -18.94 6.07 -32.41
CA ILE A 16 -17.68 5.39 -32.75
C ILE A 16 -16.52 6.40 -32.84
N ALA A 17 -16.80 7.66 -33.21
CA ALA A 17 -15.82 8.74 -33.28
C ALA A 17 -15.53 9.41 -31.91
N SER A 18 -16.06 8.87 -30.81
CA SER A 18 -15.87 9.46 -29.48
C SER A 18 -14.45 9.17 -28.96
N PRO A 19 -13.57 10.19 -28.78
CA PRO A 19 -12.19 10.01 -28.33
C PRO A 19 -12.07 9.52 -26.88
N LEU A 20 -13.19 9.30 -26.19
CA LEU A 20 -13.24 8.79 -24.82
C LEU A 20 -12.67 7.38 -24.69
N VAL A 21 -12.64 6.59 -25.76
CA VAL A 21 -12.04 5.24 -25.76
C VAL A 21 -10.50 5.28 -25.66
N PHE A 22 -9.88 6.43 -25.97
CA PHE A 22 -8.43 6.63 -25.87
C PHE A 22 -8.00 7.31 -24.57
N ALA A 23 -8.89 7.47 -23.60
CA ALA A 23 -8.54 7.91 -22.26
C ALA A 23 -7.83 6.78 -21.50
N ILE A 24 -6.58 6.49 -21.90
CA ILE A 24 -5.71 5.56 -21.18
C ILE A 24 -5.42 6.23 -19.82
N PRO A 25 -5.90 5.66 -18.70
CA PRO A 25 -5.66 6.26 -17.39
C PRO A 25 -4.16 6.26 -17.10
N PRO A 26 -3.63 7.32 -16.48
CA PRO A 26 -2.22 7.37 -16.14
C PRO A 26 -1.89 6.23 -15.17
N TYR A 27 -0.89 5.43 -15.50
CA TYR A 27 -0.42 4.33 -14.68
C TYR A 27 0.55 4.83 -13.62
N MET A 28 0.49 4.22 -12.45
CA MET A 28 1.35 4.53 -11.32
C MET A 28 2.30 3.37 -11.07
N GLY A 29 3.59 3.67 -10.96
CA GLY A 29 4.63 2.76 -10.53
C GLY A 29 5.15 3.18 -9.18
N VAL A 30 5.33 2.22 -8.28
CA VAL A 30 5.84 2.44 -6.92
C VAL A 30 7.10 1.62 -6.73
N SER A 31 8.12 2.23 -6.14
CA SER A 31 9.34 1.55 -5.70
C SER A 31 9.66 1.95 -4.27
N VAL A 32 9.91 0.96 -3.42
CA VAL A 32 10.21 1.16 -1.99
C VAL A 32 11.58 0.57 -1.69
N GLY A 33 12.43 1.36 -1.07
CA GLY A 33 13.68 0.91 -0.46
C GLY A 33 13.50 0.90 1.05
N LYS A 34 13.93 -0.19 1.70
CA LYS A 34 13.86 -0.38 3.15
C LYS A 34 15.26 -0.66 3.70
N GLU A 35 15.43 -0.61 5.02
CA GLU A 35 16.68 -0.93 5.73
C GLU A 35 17.84 -0.03 5.29
N LEU A 36 17.56 1.27 5.18
CA LEU A 36 18.51 2.26 4.69
C LEU A 36 18.94 3.19 5.82
N SER A 37 20.23 3.56 5.85
CA SER A 37 20.72 4.59 6.79
C SER A 37 20.91 5.92 6.07
N PHE A 38 20.12 6.93 6.43
CA PHE A 38 20.23 8.29 5.90
C PHE A 38 19.55 9.31 6.81
N THR A 39 19.83 10.60 6.60
CA THR A 39 19.09 11.69 7.24
C THR A 39 18.06 12.27 6.28
N SER A 40 16.91 12.73 6.78
CA SER A 40 15.89 13.36 5.93
C SER A 40 16.44 14.49 5.04
N PRO A 41 17.28 15.43 5.53
CA PRO A 41 17.87 16.48 4.69
C PRO A 41 18.78 15.95 3.58
N SER A 42 19.63 14.94 3.87
CA SER A 42 20.54 14.37 2.86
C SER A 42 19.79 13.62 1.77
N CYS A 43 18.79 12.82 2.12
CA CYS A 43 17.92 12.14 1.15
C CYS A 43 17.13 13.14 0.30
N LEU A 44 16.57 14.19 0.90
CA LEU A 44 15.85 15.22 0.17
C LEU A 44 16.75 16.00 -0.80
N ALA A 45 17.99 16.32 -0.39
CA ALA A 45 18.96 16.98 -1.24
C ALA A 45 19.33 16.09 -2.44
N ALA A 46 19.65 14.82 -2.20
CA ALA A 46 19.93 13.85 -3.26
C ALA A 46 18.73 13.67 -4.19
N ALA A 47 17.51 13.57 -3.65
CA ALA A 47 16.29 13.45 -4.43
C ALA A 47 16.03 14.67 -5.32
N LYS A 48 16.29 15.90 -4.84
CA LYS A 48 16.23 17.11 -5.68
C LYS A 48 17.23 17.03 -6.84
N THR A 49 18.47 16.63 -6.57
CA THR A 49 19.52 16.47 -7.60
C THR A 49 19.15 15.41 -8.63
N VAL A 50 18.65 14.25 -8.20
CA VAL A 50 18.23 13.16 -9.09
C VAL A 50 17.03 13.57 -9.93
N LEU A 51 16.03 14.25 -9.36
CA LEU A 51 14.89 14.74 -10.11
C LEU A 51 15.32 15.75 -11.18
N SER A 52 16.14 16.73 -10.81
CA SER A 52 16.66 17.74 -11.75
C SER A 52 17.47 17.12 -12.89
N SER A 53 18.39 16.19 -12.59
CA SER A 53 19.22 15.50 -13.60
C SER A 53 18.39 14.59 -14.52
N ASN A 54 17.25 14.09 -14.04
CA ASN A 54 16.29 13.34 -14.86
C ASN A 54 15.31 14.25 -15.63
N GLY A 55 15.56 15.57 -15.65
CA GLY A 55 14.78 16.57 -16.38
C GLY A 55 13.42 16.89 -15.76
N PHE A 56 13.18 16.49 -14.51
CA PHE A 56 11.99 16.94 -13.79
C PHE A 56 12.10 18.42 -13.44
N GLN A 57 10.96 19.10 -13.50
CA GLN A 57 10.78 20.52 -13.22
C GLN A 57 9.72 20.69 -12.13
N ASN A 58 9.52 21.93 -11.66
CA ASN A 58 8.58 22.26 -10.58
C ASN A 58 8.77 21.37 -9.34
N ILE A 59 10.03 21.16 -8.94
CA ILE A 59 10.37 20.33 -7.79
C ILE A 59 9.98 21.10 -6.52
N VAL A 60 8.90 20.68 -5.88
CA VAL A 60 8.34 21.33 -4.69
C VAL A 60 8.41 20.37 -3.50
N GLN A 61 8.85 20.91 -2.36
CA GLN A 61 8.82 20.18 -1.09
C GLN A 61 7.53 20.52 -0.35
N TYR A 62 6.77 19.50 0.06
CA TYR A 62 5.49 19.72 0.71
C TYR A 62 5.68 20.08 2.18
N LYS A 63 5.28 21.31 2.58
CA LYS A 63 5.15 21.78 3.97
C LYS A 63 6.30 21.33 4.91
N THR A 64 7.55 21.61 4.51
CA THR A 64 8.79 21.24 5.24
C THR A 64 8.90 19.75 5.60
N ASN A 65 8.09 18.90 4.98
CA ASN A 65 8.02 17.47 5.25
C ASN A 65 9.09 16.73 4.43
N THR A 66 9.16 15.43 4.62
CA THR A 66 10.06 14.50 3.95
C THR A 66 9.65 14.14 2.52
N THR A 67 8.78 14.92 1.88
CA THR A 67 8.18 14.60 0.58
C THR A 67 8.46 15.67 -0.48
N LEU A 68 8.92 15.23 -1.66
CA LEU A 68 9.09 16.03 -2.86
C LEU A 68 8.10 15.60 -3.93
N PHE A 69 7.57 16.59 -4.66
CA PHE A 69 6.79 16.39 -5.87
C PHE A 69 7.51 17.05 -7.03
N ALA A 70 7.45 16.44 -8.21
CA ALA A 70 8.02 17.02 -9.42
C ALA A 70 7.26 16.57 -10.68
N ALA A 71 7.38 17.34 -11.76
CA ALA A 71 6.74 17.05 -13.04
C ALA A 71 7.75 17.16 -14.19
N TYR A 72 7.77 16.16 -15.08
CA TYR A 72 8.63 16.15 -16.26
C TYR A 72 7.88 16.74 -17.45
N ARG A 73 8.40 17.85 -18.01
CA ARG A 73 7.81 18.52 -19.16
C ARG A 73 8.67 18.30 -20.40
N ASN A 74 8.10 17.63 -21.40
CA ASN A 74 8.62 17.73 -22.77
C ASN A 74 7.54 18.08 -23.81
N GLN A 75 6.26 18.18 -23.41
CA GLN A 75 5.12 18.86 -24.07
C GLN A 75 3.85 18.71 -23.18
N ASN A 76 2.72 19.32 -23.55
CA ASN A 76 1.43 19.18 -22.85
C ASN A 76 0.63 18.00 -23.44
N PRO A 77 0.08 17.06 -22.65
CA PRO A 77 0.21 16.89 -21.19
C PRO A 77 1.57 16.34 -20.74
N TYR A 78 1.98 16.68 -19.51
CA TYR A 78 3.23 16.19 -18.88
C TYR A 78 3.38 14.68 -19.00
N HIS A 79 4.54 14.20 -19.48
CA HIS A 79 4.78 12.77 -19.69
C HIS A 79 4.98 12.00 -18.38
N TYR A 80 5.56 12.63 -17.36
CA TYR A 80 5.77 11.99 -16.06
C TYR A 80 5.49 12.94 -14.90
N LYS A 81 4.94 12.39 -13.81
CA LYS A 81 4.92 13.03 -12.49
C LYS A 81 5.63 12.11 -11.50
N ALA A 82 6.35 12.68 -10.55
CA ALA A 82 7.06 11.92 -9.53
C ALA A 82 6.78 12.46 -8.13
N MET A 83 6.78 11.55 -7.17
CA MET A 83 6.77 11.82 -5.74
C MET A 83 7.89 11.01 -5.11
N ILE A 84 8.70 11.64 -4.27
CA ILE A 84 9.74 10.97 -3.49
C ILE A 84 9.52 11.30 -2.02
N LYS A 85 9.43 10.29 -1.16
CA LYS A 85 9.28 10.43 0.29
C LYS A 85 10.46 9.76 1.01
N CYS A 86 11.14 10.51 1.87
CA CYS A 86 12.34 10.13 2.61
C CYS A 86 12.04 9.92 4.10
N LEU A 87 11.73 8.70 4.52
CA LEU A 87 11.39 8.36 5.90
C LEU A 87 12.65 7.87 6.63
N SER A 88 13.43 8.80 7.20
CA SER A 88 14.74 8.46 7.79
C SER A 88 14.66 7.66 9.09
N GLU A 89 13.63 7.89 9.91
CA GLU A 89 13.45 7.17 11.17
C GLU A 89 13.16 5.69 10.93
N GLU A 90 12.45 5.40 9.83
CA GLU A 90 12.06 4.07 9.40
C GLU A 90 13.08 3.46 8.42
N GLY A 91 14.10 4.23 7.99
CA GLY A 91 15.05 3.80 6.97
C GLY A 91 14.40 3.47 5.62
N VAL A 92 13.35 4.20 5.24
CA VAL A 92 12.52 3.94 4.05
C VAL A 92 12.55 5.08 3.04
N ILE A 93 12.75 4.75 1.76
CA ILE A 93 12.55 5.68 0.64
C ILE A 93 11.43 5.16 -0.25
N ILE A 94 10.39 5.96 -0.45
CA ILE A 94 9.26 5.65 -1.34
C ILE A 94 9.36 6.56 -2.56
N VAL A 95 9.37 5.95 -3.75
CA VAL A 95 9.30 6.67 -5.02
C VAL A 95 8.06 6.24 -5.77
N VAL A 96 7.27 7.22 -6.19
CA VAL A 96 6.14 7.04 -7.10
C VAL A 96 6.44 7.76 -8.39
N ALA A 97 6.25 7.08 -9.52
CA ALA A 97 6.25 7.70 -10.84
C ALA A 97 4.93 7.41 -11.56
N VAL A 98 4.40 8.40 -12.25
CA VAL A 98 3.16 8.30 -13.03
C VAL A 98 3.52 8.44 -14.50
N ALA A 99 3.01 7.54 -15.35
CA ALA A 99 3.29 7.50 -16.79
C ALA A 99 2.10 6.96 -17.59
N ASN A 100 2.09 7.16 -18.91
CA ASN A 100 1.05 6.64 -19.80
C ASN A 100 1.19 5.13 -20.10
N VAL A 101 2.25 4.47 -19.62
CA VAL A 101 2.49 3.03 -19.80
C VAL A 101 2.93 2.41 -18.47
N PRO A 102 2.33 1.28 -18.01
CA PRO A 102 2.59 0.75 -16.66
C PRO A 102 4.04 0.30 -16.47
N LYS A 103 4.61 -0.40 -17.46
CA LYS A 103 6.00 -0.89 -17.43
C LYS A 103 6.99 0.26 -17.25
N HIS A 104 6.73 1.41 -17.89
CA HIS A 104 7.58 2.59 -17.77
C HIS A 104 7.41 3.30 -16.43
N ALA A 105 6.19 3.33 -15.87
CA ALA A 105 5.95 3.91 -14.55
C ALA A 105 6.75 3.18 -13.47
N LYS A 106 6.68 1.84 -13.43
CA LYS A 106 7.42 1.03 -12.45
C LYS A 106 8.93 1.14 -12.63
N ALA A 107 9.44 0.96 -13.85
CA ALA A 107 10.86 1.06 -14.14
C ALA A 107 11.42 2.45 -13.80
N LYS A 108 10.67 3.53 -14.07
CA LYS A 108 11.09 4.88 -13.72
C LYS A 108 11.12 5.11 -12.21
N ALA A 109 10.13 4.64 -11.47
CA ALA A 109 10.13 4.72 -10.01
C ALA A 109 11.34 4.00 -9.39
N GLU A 110 11.65 2.80 -9.89
CA GLU A 110 12.80 2.03 -9.43
C GLU A 110 14.14 2.67 -9.78
N SER A 111 14.30 3.14 -11.02
CA SER A 111 15.50 3.84 -11.46
C SER A 111 15.77 5.11 -10.64
N LEU A 112 14.73 5.92 -10.41
CA LEU A 112 14.84 7.12 -9.57
C LEU A 112 15.25 6.75 -8.13
N ARG A 113 14.63 5.73 -7.53
CA ARG A 113 14.99 5.27 -6.18
C ARG A 113 16.46 4.85 -6.08
N GLN A 114 16.93 4.03 -7.02
CA GLN A 114 18.33 3.57 -7.04
C GLN A 114 19.31 4.75 -7.17
N GLN A 115 19.00 5.71 -8.04
CA GLN A 115 19.82 6.91 -8.20
C GLN A 115 19.83 7.77 -6.93
N VAL A 116 18.71 7.92 -6.22
CA VAL A 116 18.67 8.64 -4.93
C VAL A 116 19.55 7.95 -3.89
N GLN A 117 19.49 6.62 -3.81
CA GLN A 117 20.33 5.86 -2.88
C GLN A 117 21.80 6.03 -3.20
N GLN A 118 22.19 5.93 -4.47
CA GLN A 118 23.57 6.16 -4.91
C GLN A 118 24.03 7.59 -4.63
N GLN A 119 23.21 8.59 -4.96
CA GLN A 119 23.56 10.01 -4.82
C GLN A 119 23.73 10.44 -3.36
N ALA A 120 22.97 9.85 -2.43
CA ALA A 120 23.09 10.12 -1.00
C ALA A 120 24.08 9.18 -0.28
N ASN A 121 24.83 8.34 -1.00
CA ASN A 121 25.71 7.31 -0.41
C ASN A 121 24.98 6.44 0.64
N ILE A 122 23.72 6.11 0.36
CA ILE A 122 22.86 5.39 1.29
C ILE A 122 23.23 3.91 1.23
N ASN A 123 23.93 3.46 2.27
CA ASN A 123 24.23 2.05 2.46
C ASN A 123 22.99 1.33 3.00
N ARG A 124 22.79 0.07 2.58
CA ARG A 124 21.90 -0.83 3.29
C ARG A 124 22.47 -1.08 4.66
N GLN A 125 21.66 -0.91 5.69
CA GLN A 125 21.99 -1.47 6.99
C GLN A 125 21.95 -2.99 6.82
N VAL A 126 23.12 -3.62 6.93
CA VAL A 126 23.15 -5.06 7.16
C VAL A 126 22.41 -5.26 8.48
N PRO A 127 21.36 -6.10 8.54
CA PRO A 127 20.74 -6.40 9.81
C PRO A 127 21.85 -6.86 10.74
N VAL A 128 22.04 -6.10 11.82
CA VAL A 128 22.84 -6.56 12.95
C VAL A 128 22.11 -7.82 13.39
N VAL A 129 22.64 -8.98 13.01
CA VAL A 129 22.18 -10.25 13.53
C VAL A 129 22.48 -10.15 15.00
N ASP A 130 21.44 -9.87 15.79
CA ASP A 130 21.53 -9.95 17.24
C ASP A 130 22.13 -11.33 17.54
N GLU A 131 23.33 -11.32 18.10
CA GLU A 131 24.03 -12.50 18.55
C GLU A 131 23.05 -13.35 19.35
N GLU A 132 22.85 -14.57 18.89
CA GLU A 132 21.99 -15.58 19.47
C GLU A 132 22.31 -15.71 20.97
N MET A 133 21.45 -15.16 21.82
CA MET A 133 21.58 -15.24 23.26
C MET A 133 21.28 -16.70 23.66
N VAL A 134 22.35 -17.50 23.77
CA VAL A 134 22.30 -18.86 24.30
C VAL A 134 21.80 -18.80 25.74
N PHE A 135 20.54 -19.21 25.94
CA PHE A 135 19.97 -19.44 27.27
C PHE A 135 20.20 -20.90 27.68
N THR A 136 21.14 -21.11 28.59
CA THR A 136 21.24 -22.32 29.40
C THR A 136 20.41 -22.17 30.68
N GLY A 137 19.47 -23.10 30.88
CA GLY A 137 19.19 -23.69 32.20
C GLY A 137 18.15 -23.02 33.10
N GLU A 138 16.98 -23.67 33.17
CA GLU A 138 16.12 -23.94 34.34
C GLU A 138 16.21 -23.02 35.58
N GLN A 139 15.07 -22.47 36.00
CA GLN A 139 14.31 -22.97 37.16
C GLN A 139 12.97 -22.24 37.36
N ASN A 140 12.01 -23.02 37.87
CA ASN A 140 10.67 -22.70 38.38
C ASN A 140 10.49 -21.28 38.96
N GLU A 141 9.37 -20.62 38.65
CA GLU A 141 8.36 -20.25 39.66
C GLU A 141 7.14 -19.49 39.11
N THR A 142 5.98 -19.88 39.65
CA THR A 142 4.74 -19.13 39.93
C THR A 142 4.05 -18.25 38.89
N VAL A 143 2.90 -18.77 38.46
CA VAL A 143 1.73 -18.05 37.93
C VAL A 143 1.41 -16.83 38.79
N THR A 144 1.53 -15.64 38.22
CA THR A 144 0.82 -14.45 38.68
C THR A 144 0.17 -13.76 37.48
N ASN A 145 -1.16 -13.67 37.54
CA ASN A 145 -2.01 -12.95 36.61
C ASN A 145 -1.46 -11.54 36.35
N MET A 146 -1.18 -11.21 35.08
CA MET A 146 -1.02 -9.82 34.64
C MET A 146 -2.13 -9.42 33.66
N PRO A 147 -2.68 -8.21 33.83
CA PRO A 147 -3.86 -7.77 33.10
C PRO A 147 -3.49 -7.28 31.69
N SER A 148 -4.26 -7.75 30.73
CA SER A 148 -4.35 -7.22 29.38
C SER A 148 -4.67 -5.71 29.38
N LYS A 149 -3.71 -4.90 28.93
CA LYS A 149 -3.80 -3.46 28.60
C LYS A 149 -2.76 -3.22 27.49
N ALA A 150 -2.99 -2.50 26.39
CA ALA A 150 -4.09 -1.63 26.02
C ALA A 150 -4.32 -1.73 24.49
N MET A 151 -5.55 -2.07 24.10
CA MET A 151 -6.02 -1.98 22.73
C MET A 151 -6.19 -0.50 22.36
N HIS A 152 -5.28 0.04 21.56
CA HIS A 152 -5.36 1.41 21.05
C HIS A 152 -6.51 1.52 20.05
N ARG A 153 -7.70 1.88 20.56
CA ARG A 153 -8.90 2.15 19.76
C ARG A 153 -8.78 3.55 19.12
N LEU A 154 -8.22 3.62 17.91
CA LEU A 154 -8.28 4.84 17.11
C LEU A 154 -9.76 5.17 16.79
N LYS A 155 -10.29 6.22 17.44
CA LYS A 155 -11.60 6.81 17.11
C LYS A 155 -11.45 7.68 15.87
N THR A 156 -11.65 7.10 14.69
CA THR A 156 -11.87 7.83 13.44
C THR A 156 -13.35 8.09 13.21
N LEU A 157 -13.65 9.25 12.59
CA LEU A 157 -14.97 9.82 12.28
C LEU A 157 -16.03 8.79 11.83
N ASP A 158 -17.28 9.10 12.16
CA ASP A 158 -18.57 8.36 12.08
C ASP A 158 -18.96 7.75 10.70
N ILE A 159 -18.03 7.06 10.03
CA ILE A 159 -18.26 6.09 8.95
C ILE A 159 -18.17 4.65 9.53
N SER A 160 -17.81 4.54 10.82
CA SER A 160 -17.39 3.32 11.53
C SER A 160 -18.47 2.26 11.78
N LYS A 161 -19.78 2.52 11.60
CA LYS A 161 -20.82 1.56 12.05
C LYS A 161 -20.89 0.25 11.24
N THR A 162 -20.15 0.14 10.14
CA THR A 162 -20.23 -1.02 9.23
C THR A 162 -18.98 -1.90 9.21
N ILE A 163 -17.94 -1.59 10.00
CA ILE A 163 -16.66 -2.31 9.98
C ILE A 163 -16.27 -2.66 11.42
N SER A 164 -15.89 -3.93 11.63
CA SER A 164 -15.21 -4.40 12.84
C SER A 164 -13.76 -4.72 12.49
N GLU A 165 -12.82 -4.31 13.34
CA GLU A 165 -11.38 -4.36 13.06
C GLU A 165 -10.57 -4.78 14.30
N ILE A 166 -9.53 -5.57 14.08
CA ILE A 166 -8.49 -5.89 15.09
C ILE A 166 -7.12 -6.00 14.41
N SER A 167 -6.06 -5.67 15.14
CA SER A 167 -4.68 -5.76 14.68
C SER A 167 -3.85 -6.68 15.58
N ARG A 168 -2.89 -7.40 15.01
CA ARG A 168 -1.88 -8.17 15.74
C ARG A 168 -0.49 -7.97 15.19
N ASP A 169 0.51 -8.06 16.05
CA ASP A 169 1.90 -8.12 15.61
C ASP A 169 2.19 -9.46 14.92
N THR A 170 3.10 -9.43 13.94
CA THR A 170 3.55 -10.60 13.22
C THR A 170 5.01 -10.45 12.82
N LEU A 171 5.74 -11.56 12.88
CA LEU A 171 7.09 -11.68 12.32
C LEU A 171 7.09 -12.37 10.95
N LEU A 172 5.91 -12.64 10.39
CA LEU A 172 5.80 -13.36 9.13
C LEU A 172 6.29 -12.49 7.96
N PRO A 173 7.17 -13.04 7.10
CA PRO A 173 7.49 -12.41 5.81
C PRO A 173 6.21 -12.21 4.98
N ARG A 174 6.22 -11.19 4.11
CA ARG A 174 5.03 -10.76 3.35
C ARG A 174 4.33 -11.90 2.62
N ASN A 175 5.09 -12.70 1.88
CA ASN A 175 4.55 -13.83 1.11
C ASN A 175 3.88 -14.86 2.04
N ILE A 176 4.51 -15.24 3.14
CA ILE A 176 3.96 -16.19 4.11
C ILE A 176 2.71 -15.63 4.78
N CYS A 177 2.72 -14.33 5.13
CA CYS A 177 1.55 -13.66 5.69
C CYS A 177 0.37 -13.68 4.71
N LEU A 178 0.58 -13.35 3.43
CA LEU A 178 -0.47 -13.36 2.41
C LEU A 178 -1.02 -14.78 2.17
N THR A 179 -0.17 -15.80 2.14
CA THR A 179 -0.62 -17.20 2.04
C THR A 179 -1.46 -17.62 3.25
N ARG A 180 -1.03 -17.26 4.48
CA ARG A 180 -1.84 -17.51 5.69
C ARG A 180 -3.15 -16.73 5.69
N ALA A 181 -3.13 -15.48 5.24
CA ALA A 181 -4.32 -14.64 5.11
C ALA A 181 -5.36 -15.26 4.17
N GLU A 182 -4.91 -15.79 3.02
CA GLU A 182 -5.78 -16.51 2.09
C GLU A 182 -6.42 -17.73 2.77
N MET A 183 -5.60 -18.59 3.40
CA MET A 183 -6.10 -19.79 4.08
C MET A 183 -7.09 -19.43 5.19
N SER A 184 -6.79 -18.40 5.99
CA SER A 184 -7.68 -17.92 7.05
C SER A 184 -9.03 -17.44 6.50
N LEU A 185 -9.04 -16.67 5.41
CA LEU A 185 -10.29 -16.23 4.76
C LEU A 185 -11.12 -17.42 4.28
N ARG A 186 -10.50 -18.40 3.59
CA ARG A 186 -11.18 -19.60 3.12
C ARG A 186 -11.76 -20.42 4.27
N ASN A 187 -10.94 -20.68 5.31
CA ASN A 187 -11.34 -21.44 6.49
C ASN A 187 -12.38 -20.72 7.35
N SER A 188 -12.53 -19.41 7.17
CA SER A 188 -13.55 -18.58 7.85
C SER A 188 -14.80 -18.37 7.00
N GLY A 189 -14.91 -19.02 5.83
CA GLY A 189 -16.09 -18.97 4.97
C GLY A 189 -16.16 -17.76 4.02
N PHE A 190 -15.07 -17.00 3.86
CA PHE A 190 -14.98 -15.85 2.95
C PHE A 190 -14.37 -16.24 1.59
N TYR A 191 -14.97 -17.22 0.92
CA TYR A 191 -14.43 -17.80 -0.31
C TYR A 191 -14.98 -17.20 -1.61
N GLN A 192 -16.06 -16.40 -1.57
CA GLN A 192 -16.62 -15.75 -2.75
C GLN A 192 -15.82 -14.51 -3.10
N SER A 193 -15.60 -14.26 -4.40
CA SER A 193 -14.90 -13.04 -4.88
C SER A 193 -13.55 -12.81 -4.21
N LEU A 194 -12.82 -13.90 -3.93
CA LEU A 194 -11.50 -13.85 -3.34
C LEU A 194 -10.53 -13.14 -4.29
N SER A 195 -9.81 -12.14 -3.79
CA SER A 195 -8.86 -11.37 -4.58
C SER A 195 -7.73 -10.83 -3.69
N PHE A 196 -6.66 -10.38 -4.34
CA PHE A 196 -5.42 -9.94 -3.73
C PHE A 196 -5.10 -8.52 -4.20
N ASP A 197 -4.48 -7.74 -3.31
CA ASP A 197 -3.67 -6.58 -3.68
C ASP A 197 -2.24 -6.81 -3.19
N ASP A 198 -1.41 -5.76 -3.20
CA ASP A 198 -0.03 -5.89 -2.76
C ASP A 198 0.06 -6.42 -1.32
N ASP A 199 -0.71 -5.89 -0.38
CA ASP A 199 -0.53 -6.20 1.04
C ASP A 199 -1.79 -6.79 1.68
N SER A 200 -2.77 -7.20 0.89
CA SER A 200 -4.08 -7.58 1.40
C SER A 200 -4.67 -8.75 0.63
N VAL A 201 -5.41 -9.58 1.35
CA VAL A 201 -6.33 -10.57 0.79
C VAL A 201 -7.73 -10.22 1.26
N TRP A 202 -8.72 -10.32 0.39
CA TRP A 202 -10.12 -10.15 0.77
C TRP A 202 -11.02 -11.15 0.05
N GLY A 203 -12.16 -11.42 0.68
CA GLY A 203 -13.22 -12.27 0.14
C GLY A 203 -14.57 -11.92 0.74
N GLN A 204 -15.63 -12.56 0.23
CA GLN A 204 -16.99 -12.43 0.72
C GLN A 204 -17.53 -13.80 1.13
N ASN A 205 -18.41 -13.82 2.13
CA ASN A 205 -19.17 -15.02 2.48
C ASN A 205 -20.56 -15.02 1.80
N GLU A 206 -21.31 -16.10 1.98
CA GLU A 206 -22.67 -16.25 1.42
C GLU A 206 -23.63 -15.14 1.85
N LYS A 207 -23.44 -14.61 3.06
CA LYS A 207 -24.24 -13.51 3.64
C LYS A 207 -23.78 -12.13 3.20
N LYS A 208 -22.89 -12.03 2.20
CA LYS A 208 -22.33 -10.78 1.64
C LYS A 208 -21.54 -9.93 2.64
N TYR A 209 -21.03 -10.54 3.71
CA TYR A 209 -20.01 -9.90 4.55
C TYR A 209 -18.68 -9.97 3.83
N LYS A 210 -17.91 -8.88 3.87
CA LYS A 210 -16.56 -8.84 3.29
C LYS A 210 -15.53 -8.98 4.40
N GLY A 211 -14.66 -9.98 4.28
CA GLY A 211 -13.49 -10.16 5.14
C GLY A 211 -12.26 -9.63 4.41
N THR A 212 -11.37 -8.95 5.12
CA THR A 212 -10.08 -8.45 4.61
C THR A 212 -9.00 -8.70 5.65
N ILE A 213 -7.84 -9.19 5.22
CA ILE A 213 -6.64 -9.33 6.04
C ILE A 213 -5.51 -8.59 5.34
N ARG A 214 -4.86 -7.64 6.02
CA ARG A 214 -3.75 -6.84 5.48
C ARG A 214 -2.45 -7.15 6.21
N CYS A 215 -1.42 -7.53 5.46
CA CYS A 215 -0.08 -7.86 5.91
C CYS A 215 0.85 -6.63 5.82
N LEU A 216 0.81 -5.76 6.83
CA LEU A 216 1.61 -4.55 6.92
C LEU A 216 3.04 -4.86 7.39
N THR A 217 3.81 -5.52 6.52
CA THR A 217 5.16 -6.01 6.85
C THR A 217 6.17 -4.94 7.21
N ALA A 218 5.97 -3.68 6.77
CA ALA A 218 6.84 -2.58 7.20
C ALA A 218 6.67 -2.22 8.68
N SER A 219 5.56 -2.61 9.29
CA SER A 219 5.23 -2.33 10.70
C SER A 219 5.06 -3.62 11.51
N SER A 220 5.49 -4.76 10.95
CA SER A 220 5.33 -6.09 11.58
C SER A 220 3.91 -6.33 12.10
N LEU A 221 2.89 -5.93 11.33
CA LEU A 221 1.49 -5.93 11.77
C LEU A 221 0.56 -6.59 10.76
N VAL A 222 -0.46 -7.28 11.26
CA VAL A 222 -1.59 -7.82 10.49
C VAL A 222 -2.87 -7.15 10.94
N LEU A 223 -3.64 -6.63 9.98
CA LEU A 223 -4.93 -6.01 10.23
C LEU A 223 -6.04 -6.91 9.71
N PHE A 224 -6.97 -7.28 10.58
CA PHE A 224 -8.16 -8.03 10.25
C PHE A 224 -9.35 -7.09 10.23
N GLN A 225 -10.17 -7.18 9.18
CA GLN A 225 -11.37 -6.36 9.04
C GLN A 225 -12.53 -7.22 8.52
N VAL A 226 -13.72 -7.00 9.08
CA VAL A 226 -14.97 -7.54 8.54
C VAL A 226 -15.99 -6.42 8.41
N SER A 227 -16.56 -6.27 7.21
CA SER A 227 -17.63 -5.29 6.95
C SER A 227 -18.95 -5.96 6.63
N GLY A 228 -20.05 -5.36 7.09
CA GLY A 228 -21.42 -5.85 6.89
C GLY A 228 -22.45 -5.12 7.74
N SER A 229 -23.73 -5.50 7.65
CA SER A 229 -24.83 -4.77 8.29
C SER A 229 -25.02 -5.07 9.78
N ASN A 230 -24.80 -6.31 10.22
CA ASN A 230 -25.01 -6.74 11.61
C ASN A 230 -23.70 -6.83 12.39
N GLU A 231 -23.60 -6.08 13.48
CA GLU A 231 -22.40 -5.97 14.33
C GLU A 231 -21.94 -7.31 14.93
N LEU A 232 -22.84 -8.05 15.56
CA LEU A 232 -22.53 -9.36 16.15
C LEU A 232 -21.99 -10.34 15.12
N THR A 233 -22.51 -10.30 13.89
CA THR A 233 -22.03 -11.14 12.79
C THR A 233 -20.64 -10.73 12.33
N ARG A 234 -20.36 -9.41 12.26
CA ARG A 234 -19.01 -8.92 11.94
C ARG A 234 -18.00 -9.33 12.99
N GLU A 235 -18.31 -9.16 14.28
CA GLU A 235 -17.41 -9.53 15.38
C GLU A 235 -17.13 -11.04 15.38
N LYS A 236 -18.14 -11.88 15.18
CA LYS A 236 -17.93 -13.34 15.03
C LYS A 236 -17.03 -13.66 13.84
N GLY A 237 -17.27 -13.02 12.69
CA GLY A 237 -16.43 -13.18 11.52
C GLY A 237 -14.99 -12.73 11.76
N LEU A 238 -14.79 -11.62 12.47
CA LEU A 238 -13.48 -11.07 12.80
C LEU A 238 -12.69 -12.02 13.70
N ASN A 239 -13.31 -12.51 14.78
CA ASN A 239 -12.71 -13.47 15.69
C ASN A 239 -12.36 -14.79 14.99
N GLN A 240 -13.17 -15.20 14.01
CA GLN A 240 -12.90 -16.41 13.22
C GLN A 240 -11.69 -16.23 12.29
N LEU A 241 -11.57 -15.07 11.63
CA LEU A 241 -10.40 -14.74 10.82
C LEU A 241 -9.12 -14.71 11.66
N GLU A 242 -9.17 -14.05 12.81
CA GLU A 242 -8.03 -13.97 13.72
C GLU A 242 -7.63 -15.34 14.27
N LYS A 243 -8.60 -16.20 14.62
CA LYS A 243 -8.35 -17.57 15.11
C LYS A 243 -7.73 -18.49 14.05
N ASN A 244 -8.14 -18.33 12.79
CA ASN A 244 -7.70 -19.18 11.68
C ASN A 244 -6.40 -18.71 11.02
N PHE A 245 -5.87 -17.55 11.41
CA PHE A 245 -4.63 -16.97 10.91
C PHE A 245 -3.42 -17.40 11.75
#